data_AF-A0A1F3ML76-F1
#
_entry.id   AF-A0A1F3ML76-F1
#
_cell.length_a   1.000
_cell.length_b   1.000
_cell.length_c   1.000
_cell.angle_alpha   90.00
_cell.angle_beta   90.00
_cell.angle_gamma   90.00
#
_symmetry.space_group_name_H-M   'P 1'
#
loop_
_entity.id
_entity.type
_entity.pdbx_description
1 polymer ?
#
loop_
_entity_poly.entity_id
_entity_poly.type
_entity_poly.pdbx_seq_one_letter_code
_entity_poly.pdbx_strand_id
1 'polypeptide(L)'
;GAITNNNGRYTLVVEPGDTVLFSAVGYKRKYLRMPGTVSNHFLQLDVILEIDTLLIDAVEIYPWKSYEEFKEAFVNLKLPTDDMERARRNIALLRTQIILDHDPDGYANFKNIMEQQYRQTYSQNMNQSWQILNPFAWAKFFEALKRGDYKSKKNKSNK
;
A
#
# COMPACT_ATOMS: atom_id res chain seq x y z
N GLY A 1 1.15 -32.35 -19.06
CA GLY A 1 1.71 -31.52 -17.97
C GLY A 1 0.59 -31.02 -17.07
N ALA A 2 0.88 -30.62 -15.84
CA ALA A 2 -0.10 -30.13 -14.87
C ALA A 2 0.50 -28.99 -14.03
N ILE A 3 -0.35 -28.13 -13.47
CA ILE A 3 0.05 -27.02 -12.59
C ILE A 3 -0.54 -27.30 -11.20
N THR A 4 0.19 -26.94 -10.15
CA THR A 4 -0.26 -27.08 -8.76
C THR A 4 -1.36 -26.08 -8.42
N ASN A 5 -2.28 -26.46 -7.53
CA ASN A 5 -3.21 -25.52 -6.91
C ASN A 5 -2.53 -24.65 -5.84
N ASN A 6 -3.27 -23.72 -5.23
CA ASN A 6 -2.77 -22.82 -4.18
C ASN A 6 -2.20 -23.55 -2.95
N ASN A 7 -2.54 -24.82 -2.75
CA ASN A 7 -2.08 -25.65 -1.64
C ASN A 7 -0.93 -26.59 -2.05
N GLY A 8 -0.36 -26.42 -3.25
CA GLY A 8 0.75 -27.23 -3.75
C GLY A 8 0.36 -28.65 -4.22
N ARG A 9 -0.94 -28.96 -4.31
CA ARG A 9 -1.41 -30.28 -4.79
C ARG A 9 -1.52 -30.28 -6.31
N TYR A 10 -1.18 -31.42 -6.91
CA TYR A 10 -1.24 -31.64 -8.35
C TYR A 10 -1.73 -33.06 -8.65
N THR A 11 -2.28 -33.26 -9.85
CA THR A 11 -2.64 -34.57 -10.39
C THR A 11 -2.16 -34.62 -11.82
N LEU A 12 -1.40 -35.65 -12.16
CA LEU A 12 -0.81 -35.85 -13.47
C LEU A 12 -0.98 -37.31 -13.86
N VAL A 13 -1.46 -37.55 -15.08
CA VAL A 13 -1.49 -38.89 -15.69
C VAL A 13 -0.18 -39.09 -16.44
N VAL A 14 0.50 -40.21 -16.16
CA VAL A 14 1.80 -40.58 -16.74
C VAL A 14 1.83 -42.08 -17.02
N GLU A 15 2.67 -42.51 -17.95
CA GLU A 15 2.87 -43.93 -18.23
C GLU A 15 4.03 -44.50 -17.38
N PRO A 16 4.00 -45.81 -17.07
CA PRO A 16 5.11 -46.45 -16.37
C PRO A 16 6.43 -46.28 -17.12
N GLY A 17 7.46 -45.81 -16.43
CA GLY A 17 8.78 -45.55 -17.02
C GLY A 17 9.02 -44.12 -17.50
N ASP A 18 7.99 -43.27 -17.52
CA ASP A 18 8.13 -41.85 -17.87
C ASP A 18 9.00 -41.08 -16.87
N THR A 19 9.58 -39.96 -17.34
CA THR A 19 10.31 -39.01 -16.50
C THR A 19 9.50 -37.73 -16.35
N VAL A 20 9.14 -37.40 -15.12
CA VAL A 20 8.42 -36.17 -14.79
C VAL A 20 9.39 -35.10 -14.32
N LEU A 21 9.27 -33.90 -14.90
CA LEU A 21 10.01 -32.71 -14.51
C LEU A 21 9.16 -31.84 -13.58
N PHE A 22 9.71 -31.53 -12.41
CA PHE A 22 9.16 -30.56 -11.47
C PHE A 22 10.00 -29.28 -11.50
N SER A 23 9.34 -28.14 -11.63
CA SER A 23 9.98 -26.81 -11.64
C SER A 23 9.09 -25.77 -10.97
N ALA A 24 9.70 -24.90 -10.16
CA ALA A 24 9.08 -23.73 -9.57
C ALA A 24 10.08 -22.56 -9.58
N VAL A 25 9.57 -21.32 -9.60
CA VAL A 25 10.44 -20.12 -9.57
C VAL A 25 11.19 -20.08 -8.23
N GLY A 26 12.50 -19.86 -8.28
CA GLY A 26 13.36 -19.85 -7.09
C GLY A 26 13.77 -21.22 -6.55
N TYR A 27 13.50 -22.31 -7.30
CA TYR A 27 13.87 -23.67 -6.93
C TYR A 27 14.57 -24.40 -8.08
N LYS A 28 15.46 -25.33 -7.73
CA LYS A 28 16.14 -26.19 -8.70
C LYS A 28 15.15 -27.17 -9.34
N ARG A 29 15.32 -27.40 -10.63
CA ARG A 29 14.55 -28.39 -11.38
C ARG A 29 14.85 -29.80 -10.87
N LYS A 30 13.81 -30.60 -10.66
CA LYS A 30 13.92 -31.99 -10.20
C LYS A 30 13.29 -32.94 -11.20
N TYR A 31 14.05 -33.96 -11.60
CA TYR A 31 13.56 -35.03 -12.47
C TYR A 31 13.25 -36.26 -11.62
N LEU A 32 12.07 -36.83 -11.82
CA LEU A 32 11.67 -38.09 -11.18
C LEU A 32 11.27 -39.09 -12.25
N ARG A 33 11.97 -40.23 -12.27
CA ARG A 33 11.62 -41.35 -13.14
C ARG A 33 10.57 -42.22 -12.44
N MET A 34 9.45 -42.45 -13.09
CA MET A 34 8.39 -43.31 -12.57
C MET A 34 8.82 -44.78 -12.63
N PRO A 35 8.48 -45.60 -11.62
CA PRO A 35 8.76 -47.02 -11.66
C PRO A 35 8.04 -47.67 -12.86
N GLY A 36 8.74 -48.59 -13.55
CA GLY A 36 8.16 -49.31 -14.70
C GLY A 36 7.09 -50.33 -14.32
N THR A 37 7.07 -50.74 -13.05
CA THR A 37 6.04 -51.60 -12.46
C THR A 37 5.34 -50.82 -11.36
N VAL A 38 4.03 -50.60 -11.54
CA VAL A 38 3.18 -49.93 -10.55
C VAL A 38 2.17 -50.95 -10.05
N SER A 39 2.11 -51.16 -8.73
CA SER A 39 1.15 -52.11 -8.13
C SER A 39 -0.28 -51.56 -8.11
N ASN A 40 -0.42 -50.22 -8.05
CA ASN A 40 -1.69 -49.51 -7.97
C ASN A 40 -1.81 -48.48 -9.09
N HIS A 41 -3.06 -48.20 -9.49
CA HIS A 41 -3.38 -47.17 -10.48
C HIS A 41 -3.10 -45.73 -10.00
N PHE A 42 -2.97 -45.53 -8.69
CA PHE A 42 -2.70 -44.23 -8.08
C PHE A 42 -1.40 -44.27 -7.30
N LEU A 43 -0.55 -43.28 -7.55
CA LEU A 43 0.71 -43.07 -6.85
C LEU A 43 0.67 -41.69 -6.18
N GLN A 44 0.85 -41.66 -4.85
CA GLN A 44 0.97 -40.41 -4.09
C GLN A 44 2.45 -40.17 -3.78
N LEU A 45 2.95 -39.00 -4.15
CA LEU A 45 4.35 -38.61 -3.99
C LEU A 45 4.46 -37.20 -3.44
N ASP A 46 5.24 -37.04 -2.38
CA ASP A 46 5.63 -35.74 -1.86
C ASP A 46 6.98 -35.34 -2.47
N VAL A 47 6.97 -34.25 -3.26
CA VAL A 47 8.17 -33.77 -3.97
C VAL A 47 8.65 -32.48 -3.34
N ILE A 48 9.76 -32.56 -2.60
CA ILE A 48 10.46 -31.40 -2.04
C ILE A 48 11.47 -30.90 -3.07
N LEU A 49 11.42 -29.60 -3.38
CA LEU A 49 12.37 -28.91 -4.24
C LEU A 49 13.39 -28.14 -3.38
N GLU A 50 14.64 -28.10 -3.84
CA GLU A 50 15.70 -27.32 -3.20
C GLU A 50 15.65 -25.88 -3.69
N ILE A 51 15.83 -24.92 -2.78
CA ILE A 51 15.90 -23.50 -3.12
C ILE A 51 17.09 -23.27 -4.04
N ASP A 52 16.85 -22.59 -5.15
CA ASP A 52 17.90 -22.10 -6.03
C ASP A 52 18.21 -20.67 -5.65
N THR A 53 19.47 -20.40 -5.29
CA THR A 53 19.93 -19.03 -5.05
C THR A 53 20.06 -18.34 -6.40
N LEU A 54 18.95 -17.79 -6.87
CA LEU A 54 18.95 -16.84 -7.96
C LEU A 54 19.61 -15.55 -7.46
N LEU A 55 20.89 -15.37 -7.78
CA LEU A 55 21.53 -14.06 -7.74
C LEU A 55 20.90 -13.22 -8.86
N ILE A 56 19.80 -12.54 -8.54
CA ILE A 56 19.23 -11.53 -9.41
C ILE A 56 20.20 -10.36 -9.36
N ASP A 57 20.83 -10.06 -10.49
CA ASP A 57 21.69 -8.88 -10.59
C ASP A 57 20.85 -7.62 -10.30
N ALA A 58 21.41 -6.68 -9.56
CA ALA A 58 20.69 -5.47 -9.21
C ALA A 58 20.45 -4.67 -10.49
N VAL A 59 19.19 -4.61 -10.92
CA VAL A 59 18.82 -3.72 -12.02
C VAL A 59 18.76 -2.31 -11.46
N GLU A 60 19.77 -1.51 -11.77
CA GLU A 60 19.72 -0.07 -11.52
C GLU A 60 18.70 0.57 -12.47
N ILE A 61 17.49 0.79 -11.97
CA ILE A 61 16.44 1.49 -12.71
C ILE A 61 16.69 2.98 -12.59
N TYR A 62 17.18 3.58 -13.68
CA TYR A 62 17.31 5.03 -13.78
C TYR A 62 15.97 5.67 -14.23
N PRO A 63 15.66 6.90 -13.80
CA PRO A 63 14.45 7.61 -14.22
C PRO A 63 14.42 7.97 -15.72
N TRP A 64 15.55 7.81 -16.41
CA TRP A 64 15.77 8.16 -17.80
C TRP A 64 16.30 6.94 -18.56
N LYS A 65 15.89 6.80 -19.83
CA LYS A 65 16.29 5.68 -20.68
C LYS A 65 17.66 5.90 -21.34
N SER A 66 18.09 7.16 -21.47
CA SER A 66 19.35 7.55 -22.11
C SER A 66 20.03 8.73 -21.41
N TYR A 67 21.33 8.91 -21.64
CA TYR A 67 22.09 10.05 -21.12
C TYR A 67 21.62 11.40 -21.71
N GLU A 68 21.09 11.40 -22.92
CA GLU A 68 20.55 12.62 -23.55
C GLU A 68 19.27 13.09 -22.86
N GLU A 69 18.37 12.16 -22.56
CA GLU A 69 17.14 12.42 -21.81
C GLU A 69 17.44 12.92 -20.38
N PHE A 70 18.48 12.37 -19.74
CA PHE A 70 18.99 12.91 -18.48
C PHE A 70 19.42 14.38 -18.61
N LYS A 71 20.24 14.71 -19.62
CA LYS A 71 20.72 16.08 -19.82
C LYS A 71 19.56 17.05 -20.04
N GLU A 72 18.59 16.68 -20.87
CA GLU A 72 17.42 17.51 -21.13
C GLU A 72 16.57 17.71 -19.86
N ALA A 73 16.28 16.62 -19.14
CA ALA A 73 15.51 16.68 -17.89
C ALA A 73 16.24 17.47 -16.80
N PHE A 74 17.57 17.37 -16.72
CA PHE A 74 18.39 18.10 -15.76
C PHE A 74 18.44 19.60 -16.08
N VAL A 75 18.62 19.97 -17.35
CA VAL A 75 18.61 21.38 -17.78
C VAL A 75 17.22 22.00 -17.58
N ASN A 76 16.16 21.25 -17.85
CA ASN A 76 14.78 21.69 -17.68
C ASN A 76 14.25 21.49 -16.25
N LEU A 77 15.09 21.07 -15.31
CA LEU A 77 14.69 20.83 -13.93
C LEU A 77 14.31 22.15 -13.28
N LYS A 78 13.00 22.41 -13.17
CA LYS A 78 12.47 23.54 -12.44
C LYS A 78 12.48 23.22 -10.95
N LEU A 79 13.57 23.58 -10.30
CA LEU A 79 13.60 23.59 -8.84
C LEU A 79 12.62 24.67 -8.34
N PRO A 80 11.78 24.36 -7.32
CA PRO A 80 10.95 25.38 -6.72
C PRO A 80 11.83 26.53 -6.22
N THR A 81 11.60 27.75 -6.71
CA THR A 81 12.41 28.94 -6.36
C THR A 81 12.23 29.35 -4.91
N ASP A 82 11.19 28.84 -4.25
CA ASP A 82 10.85 29.19 -2.89
C ASP A 82 11.49 28.20 -1.90
N ASP A 83 12.83 28.23 -1.87
CA ASP A 83 13.61 27.53 -0.84
C ASP A 83 13.17 27.95 0.58
N MET A 84 12.62 29.17 0.72
CA MET A 84 12.04 29.67 1.97
C MET A 84 10.74 28.92 2.33
N GLU A 85 9.81 28.69 1.39
CA GLU A 85 8.63 27.87 1.63
C GLU A 85 8.96 26.38 1.84
N ARG A 86 9.97 25.86 1.15
CA ARG A 86 10.46 24.49 1.38
C ARG A 86 11.07 24.35 2.77
N ALA A 87 11.91 25.31 3.17
CA ALA A 87 12.45 25.39 4.53
C ALA A 87 11.32 25.53 5.57
N ARG A 88 10.33 26.40 5.33
CA ARG A 88 9.15 26.54 6.21
C ARG A 88 8.35 25.24 6.34
N ARG A 89 8.15 24.49 5.25
CA ARG A 89 7.49 23.18 5.28
C ARG A 89 8.29 22.15 6.07
N ASN A 90 9.60 22.09 5.86
CA ASN A 90 10.47 21.17 6.61
C ASN A 90 10.52 21.53 8.11
N ILE A 91 10.58 22.81 8.44
CA ILE A 91 10.52 23.29 9.83
C ILE A 91 9.14 23.00 10.46
N ALA A 92 8.05 23.13 9.71
CA ALA A 92 6.71 22.76 10.17
C ALA A 92 6.61 21.26 10.45
N LEU A 93 7.16 20.42 9.57
CA LEU A 93 7.22 18.96 9.77
C LEU A 93 8.04 18.59 11.01
N LEU A 94 9.20 19.22 11.21
CA LEU A 94 10.02 19.04 12.40
C LEU A 94 9.27 19.48 13.67
N ARG A 95 8.54 20.61 13.63
CA ARG A 95 7.70 21.05 14.74
C ARG A 95 6.57 20.08 15.05
N THR A 96 5.87 19.56 14.03
CA THR A 96 4.84 18.54 14.25
C THR A 96 5.43 17.26 14.83
N GLN A 97 6.61 16.87 14.38
CA GLN A 97 7.29 15.68 14.87
C GLN A 97 7.72 15.88 16.33
N ILE A 98 8.26 17.04 16.70
CA ILE A 98 8.58 17.40 18.10
C ILE A 98 7.32 17.46 18.98
N ILE A 99 6.18 17.92 18.45
CA ILE A 99 4.90 17.91 19.17
C ILE A 99 4.39 16.48 19.37
N LEU A 100 4.61 15.59 18.41
CA LEU A 100 4.26 14.16 18.50
C LEU A 100 5.25 13.35 19.36
N ASP A 101 6.51 13.79 19.43
CA ASP A 101 7.59 13.23 20.25
C ASP A 101 7.53 13.76 21.70
N HIS A 102 6.65 14.72 21.97
CA HIS A 102 6.27 15.05 23.33
C HIS A 102 5.45 13.87 23.86
N ASP A 103 6.05 13.14 24.79
CA ASP A 103 5.57 11.88 25.37
C ASP A 103 4.03 11.85 25.42
N PRO A 104 3.37 11.12 24.49
CA PRO A 104 1.93 11.13 24.43
C PRO A 104 1.44 10.47 25.70
N ASP A 105 0.85 11.26 26.59
CA ASP A 105 0.15 10.76 27.77
C ASP A 105 -0.78 9.63 27.28
N GLY A 106 -0.39 8.38 27.57
CA GLY A 106 -0.95 7.20 26.89
C GLY A 106 -2.46 7.12 27.05
N TYR A 107 -2.98 7.73 28.11
CA TYR A 107 -4.39 7.92 28.37
C TYR A 107 -5.10 8.83 27.34
N ALA A 108 -4.50 9.97 27.00
CA ALA A 108 -5.06 10.91 26.03
C ALA A 108 -5.06 10.33 24.61
N ASN A 109 -3.98 9.62 24.23
CA ASN A 109 -3.92 8.96 22.93
C ASN A 109 -4.90 7.79 22.82
N PHE A 110 -5.00 6.95 23.84
CA PHE A 110 -5.97 5.86 23.89
C PHE A 110 -7.41 6.38 23.78
N LYS A 111 -7.73 7.46 24.51
CA LYS A 111 -9.05 8.11 24.44
C LYS A 111 -9.35 8.62 23.03
N ASN A 112 -8.40 9.31 22.38
CA ASN A 112 -8.58 9.82 21.03
C ASN A 112 -8.78 8.70 19.98
N ILE A 113 -8.02 7.61 20.10
CA ILE A 113 -8.16 6.43 19.21
C ILE A 113 -9.51 5.75 19.43
N MET A 114 -9.95 5.59 20.68
CA MET A 114 -11.27 5.05 21.01
C MET A 114 -12.40 5.90 20.48
N GLU A 115 -12.32 7.22 20.63
CA GLU A 115 -13.32 8.13 20.08
C GLU A 115 -13.39 8.07 18.54
N GLN A 116 -12.24 7.93 17.87
CA GLN A 116 -12.21 7.77 16.41
C GLN A 116 -12.81 6.45 15.96
N GLN A 117 -12.47 5.33 16.62
CA GLN A 117 -13.09 4.03 16.35
C GLN A 117 -14.60 4.06 16.61
N TYR A 118 -15.04 4.67 17.72
CA TYR A 118 -16.46 4.78 18.04
C TYR A 118 -17.22 5.57 16.96
N ARG A 119 -16.66 6.70 16.50
CA ARG A 119 -17.24 7.47 15.38
C ARG A 119 -17.31 6.66 14.09
N GLN A 120 -16.27 5.89 13.77
CA GLN A 120 -16.25 5.04 12.58
C GLN A 120 -17.32 3.93 12.66
N THR A 121 -17.38 3.18 13.75
CA THR A 121 -18.37 2.11 13.96
C THR A 121 -19.80 2.64 13.97
N TYR A 122 -20.04 3.79 14.61
CA TYR A 122 -21.36 4.44 14.60
C TYR A 122 -21.75 4.89 13.18
N SER A 123 -20.78 5.37 12.39
CA SER A 123 -21.00 5.78 11.00
C SER A 123 -21.01 4.66 9.97
N GLN A 124 -20.61 3.43 10.32
CA GLN A 124 -20.59 2.29 9.39
C GLN A 124 -21.99 1.73 9.11
N ASN A 125 -22.91 1.83 10.08
CA ASN A 125 -24.29 1.33 9.94
C ASN A 125 -25.32 2.44 9.65
N MET A 126 -24.89 3.70 9.70
CA MET A 126 -25.69 4.83 9.24
C MET A 126 -25.11 5.25 7.90
N ASN A 127 -25.89 5.19 6.81
CA ASN A 127 -25.51 5.84 5.57
C ASN A 127 -25.01 7.24 5.91
N GLN A 128 -23.73 7.53 5.65
CA GLN A 128 -23.18 8.87 5.84
C GLN A 128 -24.14 9.81 5.14
N SER A 129 -24.96 10.56 5.89
CA SER A 129 -25.94 11.43 5.26
C SER A 129 -25.10 12.48 4.56
N TRP A 130 -25.02 12.41 3.23
CA TRP A 130 -24.38 13.41 2.42
C TRP A 130 -25.12 14.71 2.73
N GLN A 131 -24.57 15.55 3.61
CA GLN A 131 -25.28 16.72 4.16
C GLN A 131 -25.71 17.70 3.06
N ILE A 132 -25.07 17.62 1.89
CA ILE A 132 -25.43 18.32 0.66
C ILE A 132 -26.82 17.95 0.11
N LEU A 133 -27.38 16.79 0.45
CA LEU A 133 -28.71 16.36 0.03
C LEU A 133 -29.80 16.70 1.06
N ASN A 134 -29.44 17.28 2.21
CA ASN A 134 -30.41 17.62 3.26
C ASN A 134 -30.92 19.07 3.07
N PRO A 135 -32.19 19.30 2.67
CA PRO A 135 -32.72 20.63 2.40
C PRO A 135 -32.78 21.53 3.65
N PHE A 136 -32.86 20.95 4.87
CA PHE A 136 -32.84 21.71 6.11
C PHE A 136 -31.45 22.20 6.51
N ALA A 137 -30.40 21.47 6.12
CA ALA A 137 -29.01 21.90 6.33
C ALA A 137 -28.70 23.15 5.51
N TRP A 138 -29.19 23.22 4.26
CA TRP A 138 -29.08 24.42 3.41
C TRP A 138 -29.83 25.62 3.99
N ALA A 139 -31.04 25.43 4.51
CA ALA A 139 -31.79 26.51 5.15
C ALA A 139 -31.01 27.13 6.31
N LYS A 140 -30.46 26.29 7.21
CA LYS A 140 -29.62 26.75 8.34
C LYS A 140 -28.33 27.42 7.87
N PHE A 141 -27.71 26.91 6.81
CA PHE A 141 -26.51 27.50 6.23
C PHE A 141 -26.77 28.90 5.65
N PHE A 142 -27.86 29.07 4.89
CA PHE A 142 -28.25 30.38 4.35
C PHE A 142 -28.64 31.36 5.46
N GLU A 143 -29.30 30.90 6.53
CA GLU A 143 -29.57 31.71 7.72
C GLU A 143 -28.28 32.16 8.42
N ALA A 144 -27.32 31.25 8.61
CA ALA A 144 -26.02 31.56 9.23
C ALA A 144 -25.19 32.53 8.37
N LEU A 145 -25.23 32.38 7.04
CA LEU A 145 -24.65 33.33 6.09
C LEU A 145 -25.29 34.72 6.21
N LYS A 146 -26.64 34.78 6.31
CA LYS A 146 -27.38 36.03 6.48
C LYS A 146 -27.11 36.69 7.83
N ARG A 147 -26.96 35.89 8.89
CA ARG A 147 -26.57 36.36 10.24
C ARG A 147 -25.10 36.80 10.29
N GLY A 148 -24.29 36.38 9.32
CA GLY A 148 -22.90 36.81 9.17
C GLY A 148 -21.93 36.04 10.07
N ASP A 149 -22.30 34.83 10.51
CA ASP A 149 -21.51 34.00 11.43
C ASP A 149 -20.11 33.68 10.88
N TYR A 150 -19.97 33.67 9.55
CA TYR A 150 -18.71 33.41 8.85
C TYR A 150 -17.92 34.67 8.49
N LYS A 151 -18.38 35.87 8.88
CA LYS A 151 -17.58 37.09 8.72
C LYS A 151 -16.49 37.10 9.78
N SER A 152 -15.26 36.85 9.35
CA SER A 152 -14.07 36.95 10.20
C SER A 152 -14.03 38.33 10.89
N LYS A 153 -13.99 38.33 12.23
CA LYS A 153 -13.63 39.53 12.99
C LYS A 153 -12.18 39.86 12.64
N LYS A 154 -12.01 40.82 11.73
CA LYS A 154 -10.71 41.44 11.46
C LYS A 154 -10.16 41.91 12.79
N ASN A 155 -9.10 41.26 13.27
CA ASN A 155 -8.41 41.65 14.49
C ASN A 155 -8.04 43.14 14.37
N LYS A 156 -8.69 43.99 15.15
CA LYS A 156 -8.15 45.32 15.45
C LYS A 156 -6.89 45.06 16.29
N SER A 157 -5.75 44.98 15.59
CA SER A 157 -4.47 45.28 16.22
C SER A 157 -4.57 46.72 16.69
N ASN A 158 -4.84 46.88 17.98
CA ASN A 158 -4.66 48.17 18.63
C ASN A 158 -3.16 48.49 18.61
N LYS A 159 -2.90 49.73 18.21
CA LYS A 159 -1.63 50.43 18.31
C LYS A 159 -1.48 51.00 19.72
#